data_AF-A0A2E4EIE2-F1
#
_entry.id   AF-A0A2E4EIE2-F1
#
_cell.length_a   1.000
_cell.length_b   1.000
_cell.length_c   1.000
_cell.angle_alpha   90.00
_cell.angle_beta   90.00
_cell.angle_gamma   90.00
#
_symmetry.space_group_name_H-M   'P 1'
#
loop_
_entity.id
_entity.type
_entity.pdbx_description
1 polymer ?
#
loop_
_entity_poly.entity_id
_entity_poly.type
_entity_poly.pdbx_seq_one_letter_code
_entity_poly.pdbx_strand_id
1 'polypeptide(L)' 'MTILKRLFNWKEEPSNVFILAIPLAVIGAFSALMFAILQWVENSDPWYFVILLAGIALFTIPAVQLTNRIKALKQG' A
#
# COMPACT_ATOMS: atom_id res chain seq x y z
N MET A 1 13.94 -25.74 -7.19
CA MET A 1 13.67 -24.27 -7.22
C MET A 1 13.28 -23.85 -5.80
N THR A 2 14.02 -22.96 -5.14
CA THR A 2 13.71 -22.53 -3.76
C THR A 2 12.55 -21.53 -3.75
N ILE A 3 11.68 -21.58 -2.73
CA ILE A 3 10.50 -20.70 -2.57
C ILE A 3 10.90 -19.21 -2.62
N LEU A 4 12.05 -18.88 -2.03
CA LEU A 4 12.63 -17.53 -2.07
C LEU A 4 12.91 -17.06 -3.50
N LYS A 5 13.48 -17.93 -4.34
CA LYS A 5 13.72 -17.60 -5.75
C LYS A 5 12.43 -17.28 -6.47
N ARG A 6 11.34 -18.02 -6.19
CA ARG A 6 10.03 -17.77 -6.81
C ARG A 6 9.42 -16.43 -6.38
N LEU A 7 9.45 -16.12 -5.08
CA LEU A 7 8.90 -14.88 -4.52
C LEU A 7 9.63 -13.62 -5.02
N PHE A 8 10.95 -13.70 -5.22
CA PHE A 8 11.77 -12.59 -5.73
C PHE A 8 11.97 -12.62 -7.25
N ASN A 9 11.30 -13.50 -8.01
CA ASN A 9 11.38 -13.56 -9.47
C ASN A 9 10.31 -12.71 -10.17
N TRP A 10 10.17 -11.47 -9.71
CA TRP A 10 9.34 -10.42 -10.28
C TRP A 10 9.54 -10.14 -11.78
N LYS A 11 10.69 -10.53 -12.35
CA LYS A 11 10.98 -10.35 -13.78
C LYS A 11 10.22 -11.35 -14.66
N GLU A 12 9.97 -12.56 -14.16
CA GLU A 12 9.23 -13.61 -14.88
C GLU A 12 7.75 -13.65 -14.44
N GLU A 13 7.47 -13.41 -13.16
CA GLU A 13 6.12 -13.37 -12.59
C GLU A 13 5.90 -12.02 -11.87
N PRO A 14 5.51 -10.94 -12.58
CA PRO A 14 5.33 -9.61 -11.98
C PRO A 14 4.25 -9.58 -10.88
N SER A 15 3.34 -10.56 -10.87
CA SER A 15 2.34 -10.75 -9.81
C SER A 15 2.96 -11.02 -8.44
N ASN A 16 4.16 -11.59 -8.37
CA ASN A 16 4.79 -11.98 -7.09
C ASN A 16 5.21 -10.76 -6.25
N VAL A 17 5.41 -9.60 -6.90
CA VAL A 17 5.65 -8.33 -6.19
C VAL A 17 4.50 -8.00 -5.25
N PHE A 18 3.25 -8.24 -5.68
CA PHE A 18 2.08 -7.91 -4.87
C PHE A 18 1.90 -8.83 -3.65
N ILE A 19 2.37 -10.08 -3.75
CA ILE A 19 2.37 -11.03 -2.63
C ILE A 19 3.23 -10.50 -1.47
N LEU A 20 4.29 -9.76 -1.76
CA LEU A 20 5.17 -9.15 -0.76
C LEU A 20 4.74 -7.72 -0.42
N ALA A 21 4.35 -6.93 -1.42
CA ALA A 21 4.03 -5.51 -1.25
C ALA A 21 2.73 -5.30 -0.46
N ILE A 22 1.70 -6.14 -0.63
CA ILE A 22 0.42 -5.98 0.07
C ILE A 22 0.58 -6.18 1.59
N PRO A 23 1.15 -7.30 2.08
CA PRO A 23 1.39 -7.46 3.52
C PRO A 23 2.28 -6.36 4.10
N LEU A 24 3.30 -5.93 3.35
CA LEU A 24 4.21 -4.88 3.80
C LEU A 24 3.49 -3.52 3.90
N ALA A 25 2.62 -3.19 2.95
CA ALA A 25 1.80 -1.99 2.98
C ALA A 25 0.82 -2.00 4.16
N VAL A 26 0.22 -3.16 4.48
CA VAL A 26 -0.66 -3.31 5.64
C VAL A 26 0.10 -3.08 6.95
N ILE A 27 1.28 -3.69 7.10
CA ILE A 27 2.13 -3.49 8.28
C ILE A 27 2.53 -2.02 8.40
N GLY A 28 2.99 -1.41 7.30
CA GLY A 28 3.39 0.00 7.29
C GLY A 28 2.24 0.96 7.65
N ALA A 29 1.03 0.72 7.11
CA ALA A 29 -0.14 1.51 7.45
C ALA A 29 -0.53 1.38 8.93
N PHE A 30 -0.44 0.16 9.49
CA PHE A 30 -0.74 -0.08 10.90
C PHE A 30 0.28 0.59 11.82
N SER A 31 1.58 0.50 11.49
CA SER A 31 2.64 1.19 12.24
C SER A 31 2.47 2.71 12.20
N ALA A 32 2.13 3.28 11.03
CA ALA A 32 1.88 4.71 10.89
C ALA A 32 0.63 5.16 11.68
N LEU A 33 -0.42 4.34 11.72
CA LEU A 33 -1.61 4.59 12.54
C LEU A 33 -1.28 4.61 14.04
N MET A 34 -0.54 3.60 14.53
CA MET A 34 -0.10 3.55 15.92
C MET A 34 0.74 4.78 16.29
N PHE A 35 1.66 5.18 15.41
CA PHE A 35 2.47 6.38 15.62
C PHE A 35 1.63 7.66 15.66
N ALA A 36 0.64 7.81 14.77
CA ALA A 36 -0.27 8.95 14.78
C ALA A 36 -1.11 9.01 16.07
N ILE A 37 -1.55 7.86 16.59
CA ILE A 37 -2.25 7.77 17.88
C ILE A 37 -1.32 8.23 19.02
N LEU A 38 -0.08 7.76 19.06
CA LEU A 38 0.88 8.18 20.08
C LEU A 38 1.12 9.68 20.05
N GLN A 39 1.33 10.27 18.86
CA GLN A 39 1.52 11.70 18.71
C GLN A 39 0.30 12.52 19.14
N TRP A 40 -0.90 12.02 18.85
CA TRP A 40 -2.12 12.64 19.33
C TRP A 40 -2.23 12.60 20.86
N VAL A 41 -1.92 11.46 21.48
CA VAL A 41 -2.04 11.31 22.94
C VAL A 41 -0.96 12.11 23.68
N GLU A 42 0.28 12.08 23.20
CA GLU A 42 1.42 12.73 23.87
C GLU A 42 1.47 14.24 23.62
N ASN A 43 1.20 14.67 22.37
CA ASN A 43 1.45 16.04 21.94
C ASN A 43 0.18 16.79 21.52
N SER A 44 -1.01 16.13 21.55
CA SER A 44 -2.25 16.67 20.99
C SER A 44 -2.11 17.15 19.55
N ASP A 45 -1.18 16.54 18.79
CA ASP A 45 -0.87 16.94 17.42
C ASP A 45 -1.71 16.13 16.40
N PRO A 46 -2.71 16.75 15.74
CA PRO A 46 -3.55 16.09 14.76
C PRO A 46 -2.86 15.85 13.41
N TRP A 47 -1.73 16.50 13.13
CA TRP A 47 -1.13 16.51 11.80
C TRP A 47 -0.67 15.13 11.34
N TYR A 48 -0.27 14.26 12.27
CA TYR A 48 0.13 12.90 11.95
C TYR A 48 -1.03 12.05 11.38
N PHE A 49 -2.27 12.30 11.83
CA PHE A 49 -3.45 11.70 11.22
C PHE A 49 -3.70 12.23 9.81
N VAL A 50 -3.48 13.54 9.58
CA VAL A 50 -3.61 14.14 8.24
C VAL A 50 -2.58 13.53 7.28
N ILE A 51 -1.34 13.35 7.73
CA ILE A 51 -0.26 12.72 6.94
C ILE A 51 -0.63 11.27 6.60
N LEU A 52 -1.14 10.50 7.58
CA LEU A 52 -1.61 9.14 7.35
C LEU A 52 -2.69 9.09 6.26
N LEU A 53 -3.72 9.94 6.38
CA LEU A 53 -4.81 10.01 5.41
C LEU A 53 -4.33 10.45 4.02
N ALA A 54 -3.41 11.41 3.95
CA ALA A 54 -2.80 11.84 2.70
C ALA A 54 -2.01 10.69 2.03
N GLY A 55 -1.26 9.91 2.82
CA GLY A 55 -0.55 8.73 2.33
C GLY A 55 -1.50 7.67 1.76
N ILE A 56 -2.61 7.38 2.46
CA ILE A 56 -3.64 6.46 1.99
C ILE A 56 -4.31 6.97 0.70
N ALA A 57 -4.61 8.27 0.61
CA ALA A 57 -5.21 8.87 -0.58
C ALA A 57 -4.26 8.76 -1.79
N LEU A 58 -2.98 9.08 -1.61
CA LEU A 58 -1.96 8.96 -2.66
C LEU A 58 -1.78 7.52 -3.15
N PHE A 59 -2.01 6.52 -2.30
CA PHE A 59 -1.92 5.12 -2.70
C PHE A 59 -3.19 4.60 -3.38
N THR A 60 -4.37 5.01 -2.90
CA THR A 60 -5.67 4.48 -3.36
C THR A 60 -6.16 5.11 -4.66
N ILE A 61 -5.96 6.42 -4.86
CA ILE A 61 -6.43 7.12 -6.06
C ILE A 61 -5.82 6.53 -7.35
N PRO A 62 -4.49 6.35 -7.47
CA PRO A 62 -3.89 5.78 -8.67
C PRO A 62 -4.30 4.32 -8.88
N ALA A 63 -4.45 3.55 -7.80
CA ALA A 63 -4.88 2.16 -7.86
C ALA A 63 -6.29 2.04 -8.44
N VAL A 64 -7.23 2.89 -8.01
CA VAL A 64 -8.60 2.94 -8.57
C VAL A 64 -8.59 3.36 -10.03
N GLN A 65 -7.81 4.38 -10.40
CA GLN A 65 -7.69 4.84 -11.79
C GLN A 65 -7.13 3.74 -12.70
N LEU A 66 -6.09 3.03 -12.27
CA LEU A 66 -5.50 1.92 -13.00
C LEU A 66 -6.52 0.78 -13.19
N THR A 67 -7.27 0.44 -12.14
CA THR A 67 -8.29 -0.61 -12.20
C THR A 67 -9.42 -0.25 -13.17
N ASN A 68 -9.86 1.01 -13.18
CA ASN A 68 -10.88 1.50 -14.11
C ASN A 68 -10.38 1.46 -15.57
N ARG A 69 -9.12 1.82 -15.80
CA ARG A 69 -8.48 1.72 -17.14
C ARG A 69 -8.41 0.28 -17.63
N ILE A 70 -8.00 -0.66 -16.78
CA ILE A 70 -7.93 -2.08 -17.16
C ILE A 70 -9.33 -2.62 -17.51
N LYS A 71 -10.36 -2.22 -16.77
CA LYS A 71 -11.75 -2.60 -17.09
C LYS A 71 -12.21 -2.06 -18.43
N ALA A 72 -11.90 -0.80 -18.75
CA ALA A 72 -12.24 -0.19 -20.03
C ALA A 72 -11.59 -0.93 -21.22
N LEU A 73 -10.32 -1.34 -21.08
CA LEU A 73 -9.61 -2.11 -22.11
C LEU A 73 -10.15 -3.54 -22.33
N LYS A 74 -10.88 -4.10 -21.36
CA LYS A 74 -11.50 -5.43 -21.49
C LYS A 74 -12.87 -5.42 -22.17
N GLN A 75 -13.47 -4.24 -22.37
CA GLN A 75 -14.84 -4.07 -22.87
C GLN A 75 -14.92 -3.55 -24.32
N GLY A 76 -13.80 -3.14 -24.91
CA GLY A 76 -13.69 -2.76 -26.34
C GLY A 76 -12.89 -3.80 -27.10
#